data_AF-A0A1H8LUC0-F1
#
_entry.id   AF-A0A1H8LUC0-F1
#
_cell.length_a   1.000
_cell.length_b   1.000
_cell.length_c   1.000
_cell.angle_alpha   90.00
_cell.angle_beta   90.00
_cell.angle_gamma   90.00
#
_symmetry.space_group_name_H-M   'P 1'
#
loop_
_entity.id
_entity.type
_entity.pdbx_description
1 polymer ?
#
loop_
_entity_poly.entity_id
_entity_poly.type
_entity_poly.pdbx_seq_one_letter_code
_entity_poly.pdbx_strand_id
1 'polypeptide(L)'
;MADIVIDYELLNQLGKDTDTLKNKVSDARQANHYYPPNEVGADASLGIDWYYQAWKGAFKHAWDLLESLSGTYTTVAQQWFDQDAQYAAVGNEQALGFEHAIWNMHKMEYDSWKKLSETYVTVHGFDDNGNPYEKQVPLADPDKPPADPGAEPTTYTYTASDGSKHTTTNTYDANGNLTGSNTTISDGQGGMSYHENTTFGDNGSYNSTVNHSDGSTTVEEVHGNADGTGTRTDTTTDADGKKTVTVYTGTGVNGADPQWTKKDDSNNGDGNGNNGHGNGNGGPHPTAGSHQQQ
;
A
#
# COMPACT_ATOMS: atom_id res chain seq x y z
N MET A 1 22.60 1.90 18.91
CA MET A 1 21.97 2.85 17.98
C MET A 1 20.70 3.33 18.65
N ALA A 2 20.47 4.64 18.70
CA ALA A 2 19.19 5.14 19.16
C ALA A 2 18.17 4.82 18.07
N ASP A 3 17.19 4.00 18.40
CA ASP A 3 16.07 3.69 17.53
C ASP A 3 15.15 4.91 17.53
N ILE A 4 15.11 5.65 16.42
CA ILE A 4 14.16 6.75 16.26
C ILE A 4 12.86 6.08 15.82
N VAL A 5 12.08 5.65 16.81
CA VAL A 5 10.70 5.24 16.58
C VAL A 5 9.90 6.52 16.35
N ILE A 6 9.58 6.82 15.09
CA ILE A 6 8.68 7.92 14.76
C ILE A 6 7.27 7.40 15.01
N ASP A 7 6.70 7.80 16.14
CA ASP A 7 5.31 7.52 16.47
C ASP A 7 4.41 8.43 15.62
N TYR A 8 4.12 7.98 14.40
CA TYR A 8 3.24 8.68 13.47
C TYR A 8 1.80 8.79 14.01
N GLU A 9 1.38 7.90 14.92
CA GLU A 9 0.08 7.99 15.58
C GLU A 9 0.06 9.21 16.52
N LEU A 10 1.10 9.39 17.33
CA LEU A 10 1.27 10.57 18.18
C LEU A 10 1.32 11.86 17.34
N LEU A 11 2.04 11.86 16.21
CA LEU A 11 2.10 13.02 15.32
C LEU A 11 0.72 13.35 14.73
N ASN A 12 -0.02 12.34 14.27
CA ASN A 12 -1.38 12.52 13.76
C ASN A 12 -2.31 13.05 14.86
N GLN A 13 -2.22 12.51 16.07
CA GLN A 13 -3.00 12.98 17.22
C GLN A 13 -2.64 14.43 17.59
N LEU A 14 -1.36 14.79 17.58
CA LEU A 14 -0.91 16.16 17.82
C LEU A 14 -1.43 17.12 16.75
N GLY A 15 -1.48 16.68 15.49
CA GLY A 15 -2.14 17.40 14.41
C GLY A 15 -3.61 17.69 14.72
N LYS A 16 -4.38 16.66 15.07
CA LYS A 16 -5.81 16.77 15.46
C LYS A 16 -6.04 17.67 16.67
N ASP A 17 -5.19 17.57 17.69
CA ASP A 17 -5.26 18.40 18.89
C ASP A 17 -4.96 19.86 18.58
N THR A 18 -3.98 20.11 17.71
CA THR A 18 -3.62 21.46 17.23
C THR A 18 -4.77 22.06 16.42
N ASP A 19 -5.43 21.26 15.57
CA ASP A 19 -6.60 21.71 14.80
C ASP A 19 -7.82 21.99 15.70
N THR A 20 -8.00 21.19 16.75
CA THR A 20 -8.99 21.46 17.80
C THR A 20 -8.69 22.77 18.53
N LEU A 21 -7.43 23.05 18.85
CA LEU A 21 -7.01 24.31 19.45
C LEU A 21 -7.24 25.50 18.50
N LYS A 22 -6.92 25.33 17.21
CA LYS A 22 -7.21 26.32 16.15
C LYS A 22 -8.70 26.70 16.16
N ASN A 23 -9.59 25.71 16.22
CA ASN A 23 -11.03 25.96 16.24
C ASN A 23 -11.46 26.75 17.49
N LYS A 24 -10.93 26.41 18.67
CA LYS A 24 -11.19 27.18 19.91
C LYS A 24 -10.67 28.63 19.83
N VAL A 25 -9.54 28.86 19.18
CA VAL A 25 -8.98 30.21 18.95
C VAL A 25 -9.84 31.00 17.96
N SER A 26 -10.43 30.33 16.97
CA SER A 26 -11.39 30.95 16.03
C SER A 26 -12.64 31.44 16.74
N ASP A 27 -13.20 30.63 17.64
CA ASP A 27 -14.38 31.00 18.43
C ASP A 27 -14.11 32.24 19.28
N ALA A 28 -12.92 32.28 19.92
CA ALA A 28 -12.47 33.47 20.63
C ALA A 28 -12.43 34.67 19.68
N ARG A 29 -11.72 34.60 18.54
CA ARG A 29 -11.58 35.70 17.56
C ARG A 29 -12.92 36.28 17.10
N GLN A 30 -13.94 35.44 16.94
CA GLN A 30 -15.25 35.85 16.42
C GLN A 30 -16.14 36.56 17.44
N ALA A 31 -15.75 36.62 18.72
CA ALA A 31 -16.51 37.36 19.73
C ALA A 31 -16.60 38.85 19.32
N ASN A 32 -17.82 39.28 19.02
CA ASN A 32 -18.07 40.66 18.61
C ASN A 32 -18.38 41.51 19.84
N HIS A 33 -17.53 42.50 20.08
CA HIS A 33 -17.69 43.43 21.18
C HIS A 33 -17.67 44.86 20.61
N TYR A 34 -18.83 45.30 20.16
CA TYR A 34 -19.04 46.67 19.73
C TYR A 34 -19.70 47.45 20.86
N TYR A 35 -19.06 48.54 21.30
CA TYR A 35 -19.59 49.44 22.32
C TYR A 35 -19.78 50.82 21.70
N PRO A 36 -21.04 51.25 21.46
CA PRO A 36 -21.31 52.50 20.79
C PRO A 36 -20.95 53.71 21.67
N PRO A 37 -20.64 54.88 21.07
CA PRO A 37 -20.21 56.07 21.81
C PRO A 37 -21.18 56.58 22.88
N ASN A 38 -22.48 56.28 22.75
CA ASN A 38 -23.52 56.65 23.72
C ASN A 38 -23.47 55.81 25.00
N GLU A 39 -22.78 54.66 25.02
CA GLU A 39 -22.66 53.80 26.20
C GLU A 39 -21.38 54.06 26.99
N VAL A 40 -20.27 54.31 26.30
CA VAL A 40 -18.93 54.38 26.92
C VAL A 40 -18.23 55.73 26.73
N GLY A 41 -18.79 56.63 25.92
CA GLY A 41 -18.14 57.87 25.48
C GLY A 41 -17.34 57.68 24.19
N ALA A 42 -17.17 58.77 23.41
CA ALA A 42 -16.56 58.71 22.08
C ALA A 42 -15.10 58.22 22.09
N ASP A 43 -14.26 58.77 22.98
CA ASP A 43 -12.84 58.41 23.07
C ASP A 43 -12.65 56.96 23.57
N ALA A 44 -13.47 56.55 24.54
CA ALA A 44 -13.44 55.17 25.04
C ALA A 44 -13.93 54.18 23.97
N SER A 45 -14.97 54.51 23.20
CA SER A 45 -15.47 53.69 22.09
C SER A 45 -14.38 53.46 21.04
N LEU A 46 -13.62 54.50 20.67
CA LEU A 46 -12.46 54.39 19.76
C LEU A 46 -11.33 53.52 20.34
N GLY A 47 -10.96 53.74 21.61
CA GLY A 47 -9.92 52.94 22.26
C GLY A 47 -10.30 51.46 22.38
N ILE A 48 -11.57 51.17 22.66
CA ILE A 48 -12.11 49.81 22.71
C ILE A 48 -12.11 49.16 21.32
N ASP A 49 -12.53 49.89 20.28
CA ASP A 49 -12.48 49.38 18.89
C ASP A 49 -11.05 49.04 18.48
N TRP A 50 -10.08 49.93 18.72
CA TRP A 50 -8.67 49.66 18.44
C TRP A 50 -8.12 48.45 19.19
N TYR A 51 -8.45 48.31 20.47
CA TYR A 51 -8.09 47.14 21.26
C TYR A 51 -8.65 45.86 20.64
N TYR A 52 -9.94 45.83 20.28
CA TYR A 52 -10.56 44.65 19.68
C TYR A 52 -10.04 44.33 18.29
N GLN A 53 -9.67 45.33 17.48
CA GLN A 53 -9.02 45.10 16.19
C GLN A 53 -7.63 44.47 16.35
N ALA A 54 -6.81 45.01 17.26
CA ALA A 54 -5.50 44.45 17.57
C ALA A 54 -5.61 43.01 18.11
N TRP A 55 -6.57 42.78 18.99
CA TRP A 55 -6.89 41.45 19.52
C TRP A 55 -7.33 40.49 18.42
N LYS A 56 -8.27 40.87 17.53
CA LYS A 56 -8.68 40.05 16.38
C LYS A 56 -7.50 39.70 15.47
N GLY A 57 -6.58 40.64 15.25
CA GLY A 57 -5.36 40.42 14.46
C GLY A 57 -4.42 39.40 15.08
N ALA A 58 -4.14 39.52 16.39
CA ALA A 58 -3.30 38.56 17.10
C ALA A 58 -3.89 37.14 17.10
N PHE A 59 -5.21 37.02 17.32
CA PHE A 59 -5.91 35.74 17.26
C PHE A 59 -5.94 35.16 15.85
N LYS A 60 -6.06 35.99 14.81
CA LYS A 60 -5.90 35.52 13.42
C LYS A 60 -4.50 34.94 13.18
N HIS A 61 -3.45 35.62 13.64
CA HIS A 61 -2.08 35.13 13.45
C HIS A 61 -1.84 33.82 14.21
N ALA A 62 -2.35 33.69 15.43
CA ALA A 62 -2.29 32.44 16.18
C ALA A 62 -3.07 31.31 15.46
N TRP A 63 -4.23 31.63 14.91
CA TRP A 63 -5.03 30.69 14.11
C TRP A 63 -4.28 30.21 12.86
N ASP A 64 -3.68 31.11 12.07
CA ASP A 64 -2.93 30.78 10.86
C ASP A 64 -1.70 29.90 11.21
N LEU A 65 -1.02 30.17 12.33
CA LEU A 65 0.10 29.35 12.80
C LEU A 65 -0.33 27.94 13.24
N LEU A 66 -1.44 27.83 13.97
CA LEU A 66 -1.97 26.54 14.40
C LEU A 66 -2.41 25.69 13.21
N GLU A 67 -2.99 26.30 12.18
CA GLU A 67 -3.32 25.62 10.91
C GLU A 67 -2.09 25.09 10.21
N SER A 68 -1.04 25.91 10.07
CA SER A 68 0.22 25.46 9.46
C SER A 68 0.87 24.34 10.26
N LEU A 69 0.80 24.41 11.59
CA LEU A 69 1.38 23.41 12.49
C LEU A 69 0.61 22.08 12.46
N SER A 70 -0.73 22.13 12.51
CA SER A 70 -1.57 20.94 12.43
C SER A 70 -1.40 20.23 11.09
N GLY A 71 -1.36 20.99 9.99
CA GLY A 71 -1.07 20.47 8.66
C GLY A 71 0.30 19.79 8.60
N THR A 72 1.35 20.44 9.12
CA THR A 72 2.71 19.85 9.13
C THR A 72 2.76 18.52 9.87
N TYR A 73 2.18 18.44 11.08
CA TYR A 73 2.18 17.19 11.84
C TYR A 73 1.39 16.07 11.14
N THR A 74 0.23 16.40 10.57
CA THR A 74 -0.62 15.43 9.88
C THR A 74 0.06 14.90 8.63
N THR A 75 0.63 15.79 7.80
CA THR A 75 1.35 15.40 6.58
C THR A 75 2.57 14.54 6.87
N VAL A 76 3.37 14.90 7.88
CA VAL A 76 4.54 14.10 8.25
C VAL A 76 4.10 12.73 8.78
N ALA A 77 3.07 12.66 9.61
CA ALA A 77 2.52 11.39 10.10
C ALA A 77 2.08 10.48 8.94
N GLN A 78 1.30 11.02 8.00
CA GLN A 78 0.80 10.30 6.83
C GLN A 78 1.94 9.77 5.95
N GLN A 79 2.94 10.60 5.65
CA GLN A 79 4.09 10.17 4.84
C GLN A 79 4.89 9.03 5.47
N TRP A 80 5.13 9.09 6.78
CA TRP A 80 5.83 8.00 7.49
C TRP A 80 4.98 6.74 7.56
N PHE A 81 3.68 6.89 7.81
CA PHE A 81 2.75 5.76 7.79
C PHE A 81 2.69 5.09 6.41
N ASP A 82 2.57 5.85 5.33
CA ASP A 82 2.49 5.31 3.97
C ASP A 82 3.80 4.61 3.56
N GLN A 83 4.96 5.14 3.98
CA GLN A 83 6.24 4.48 3.76
C GLN A 83 6.35 3.15 4.53
N ASP A 84 5.97 3.13 5.80
CA ASP A 84 5.97 1.91 6.63
C ASP A 84 4.98 0.87 6.06
N ALA A 85 3.77 1.31 5.71
CA ALA A 85 2.76 0.48 5.10
C ALA A 85 3.23 -0.12 3.77
N GLN A 86 3.94 0.64 2.92
CA GLN A 86 4.49 0.11 1.68
C GLN A 86 5.50 -1.02 1.93
N TYR A 87 6.37 -0.90 2.93
CA TYR A 87 7.29 -1.99 3.27
C TYR A 87 6.56 -3.21 3.84
N ALA A 88 5.58 -2.99 4.70
CA ALA A 88 4.75 -4.06 5.24
C ALA A 88 3.95 -4.77 4.14
N ALA A 89 3.45 -4.04 3.14
CA ALA A 89 2.75 -4.64 1.99
C ALA A 89 3.62 -5.64 1.25
N VAL A 90 4.86 -5.27 0.92
CA VAL A 90 5.84 -6.18 0.30
C VAL A 90 6.12 -7.39 1.19
N GLY A 91 6.27 -7.19 2.50
CA GLY A 91 6.47 -8.28 3.46
C GLY A 91 5.30 -9.26 3.49
N ASN A 92 4.07 -8.76 3.41
CA ASN A 92 2.85 -9.57 3.42
C ASN A 92 2.68 -10.39 2.16
N GLU A 93 2.99 -9.79 1.00
CA GLU A 93 2.98 -10.51 -0.28
C GLU A 93 4.00 -11.67 -0.26
N GLN A 94 5.20 -11.44 0.29
CA GLN A 94 6.20 -12.50 0.45
C GLN A 94 5.72 -13.59 1.42
N ALA A 95 5.13 -13.22 2.55
CA ALA A 95 4.60 -14.18 3.52
C ALA A 95 3.52 -15.08 2.88
N LEU A 96 2.55 -14.48 2.19
CA LEU A 96 1.52 -15.23 1.46
C LEU A 96 2.12 -16.10 0.34
N GLY A 97 3.15 -15.61 -0.35
CA GLY A 97 3.90 -16.37 -1.33
C GLY A 97 4.56 -17.64 -0.75
N PHE A 98 5.14 -17.55 0.45
CA PHE A 98 5.68 -18.73 1.14
C PHE A 98 4.59 -19.72 1.55
N GLU A 99 3.45 -19.25 2.06
CA GLU A 99 2.31 -20.13 2.40
C GLU A 99 1.80 -20.87 1.15
N HIS A 100 1.64 -20.16 0.04
CA HIS A 100 1.24 -20.74 -1.23
C HIS A 100 2.27 -21.75 -1.76
N ALA A 101 3.57 -21.48 -1.65
CA ALA A 101 4.62 -22.42 -2.06
C ALA A 101 4.58 -23.73 -1.23
N ILE A 102 4.40 -23.63 0.09
CA ILE A 102 4.26 -24.82 0.97
C ILE A 102 3.00 -25.60 0.59
N TRP A 103 1.88 -24.92 0.36
CA TRP A 103 0.64 -25.55 -0.10
C TRP A 103 0.83 -26.28 -1.43
N ASN A 104 1.47 -25.65 -2.41
CA ASN A 104 1.78 -26.27 -3.72
C ASN A 104 2.60 -27.55 -3.56
N MET A 105 3.62 -27.54 -2.70
CA MET A 105 4.42 -28.73 -2.41
C MET A 105 3.56 -29.88 -1.87
N HIS A 106 2.73 -29.62 -0.86
CA HIS A 106 1.83 -30.63 -0.30
C HIS A 106 0.80 -31.11 -1.32
N LYS A 107 0.30 -30.21 -2.16
CA LYS A 107 -0.64 -30.54 -3.22
C LYS A 107 -0.02 -31.47 -4.26
N MET A 108 1.20 -31.18 -4.70
CA MET A 108 1.93 -32.03 -5.64
C MET A 108 2.20 -33.43 -5.05
N GLU A 109 2.56 -33.51 -3.77
CA GLU A 109 2.75 -34.79 -3.06
C GLU A 109 1.43 -35.59 -3.01
N TYR A 110 0.33 -34.94 -2.61
CA TYR A 110 -0.98 -35.55 -2.52
C TYR A 110 -1.51 -36.02 -3.89
N ASP A 111 -1.41 -35.18 -4.92
CA ASP A 111 -1.83 -35.51 -6.28
C ASP A 111 -0.99 -36.66 -6.86
N SER A 112 0.32 -36.69 -6.56
CA SER A 112 1.22 -37.77 -6.95
C SER A 112 0.88 -39.08 -6.25
N TRP A 113 0.65 -39.05 -4.93
CA TRP A 113 0.21 -40.22 -4.17
C TRP A 113 -1.10 -40.76 -4.74
N LYS A 114 -2.10 -39.89 -4.99
CA LYS A 114 -3.39 -40.29 -5.54
C LYS A 114 -3.22 -41.02 -6.87
N LYS A 115 -2.47 -40.44 -7.80
CA LYS A 115 -2.15 -41.06 -9.10
C LYS A 115 -1.47 -42.42 -8.94
N LEU A 116 -0.50 -42.54 -8.04
CA LEU A 116 0.25 -43.78 -7.81
C LEU A 116 -0.57 -44.86 -7.08
N SER A 117 -1.47 -44.45 -6.18
CA SER A 117 -2.39 -45.35 -5.46
C SER A 117 -3.43 -45.96 -6.42
N GLU A 118 -3.76 -45.25 -7.50
CA GLU A 118 -4.66 -45.70 -8.56
C GLU A 118 -3.92 -46.43 -9.70
N THR A 119 -2.58 -46.40 -9.72
CA THR A 119 -1.75 -47.06 -10.73
C THR A 119 -1.24 -48.40 -10.22
N TYR A 120 -1.49 -49.47 -10.98
CA TYR A 120 -1.12 -50.83 -10.58
C TYR A 120 0.02 -51.39 -11.43
N VAL A 121 0.86 -52.22 -10.81
CA VAL A 121 1.81 -53.11 -11.49
C VAL A 121 1.44 -54.56 -11.26
N THR A 122 1.66 -55.40 -12.28
CA THR A 122 1.49 -56.85 -12.17
C THR A 122 2.80 -57.46 -11.68
N VAL A 123 2.75 -58.08 -10.50
CA VAL A 123 3.86 -58.85 -9.94
C VAL A 123 3.63 -60.33 -10.26
N HIS A 124 4.61 -60.96 -10.91
CA HIS A 124 4.65 -62.40 -11.15
C HIS A 124 5.52 -63.05 -10.07
N GLY A 125 5.01 -64.07 -9.38
CA GLY A 125 5.72 -64.78 -8.32
C GLY A 125 5.39 -66.27 -8.31
N PHE A 126 5.98 -67.01 -7.36
CA PHE A 126 5.63 -68.40 -7.07
C PHE A 126 5.12 -68.49 -5.63
N ASP A 127 4.05 -69.26 -5.40
CA ASP A 127 3.52 -69.53 -4.06
C ASP A 127 4.42 -70.52 -3.28
N ASP A 128 4.10 -70.79 -2.01
CA ASP A 128 4.87 -71.71 -1.15
C ASP A 128 4.92 -73.16 -1.68
N ASN A 129 4.05 -73.50 -2.64
CA ASN A 129 4.01 -74.80 -3.31
C ASN A 129 4.70 -74.78 -4.68
N GLY A 130 5.28 -73.66 -5.08
CA GLY A 130 5.97 -73.48 -6.37
C GLY A 130 5.03 -73.23 -7.56
N ASN A 131 3.76 -72.88 -7.35
CA ASN A 131 2.85 -72.52 -8.44
C ASN A 131 3.00 -71.03 -8.79
N PRO A 132 3.04 -70.66 -10.08
CA PRO A 132 3.08 -69.25 -10.46
C PRO A 132 1.77 -68.56 -10.09
N TYR A 133 1.86 -67.33 -9.60
CA TYR A 133 0.71 -66.44 -9.42
C TYR A 133 1.01 -65.04 -9.94
N GLU A 134 -0.06 -64.29 -10.20
CA GLU A 134 -0.02 -62.90 -10.58
C GLU A 134 -0.82 -62.08 -9.58
N LYS A 135 -0.28 -60.94 -9.15
CA LYS A 135 -0.98 -60.02 -8.26
C LYS A 135 -0.80 -58.59 -8.74
N GLN A 136 -1.91 -57.86 -8.82
CA GLN A 136 -1.84 -56.41 -9.00
C GLN A 136 -1.56 -55.74 -7.64
N VAL A 137 -0.54 -54.89 -7.63
CA VAL A 137 -0.15 -54.10 -6.45
C VAL A 137 -0.12 -52.64 -6.88
N PRO A 138 -0.77 -51.72 -6.14
CA PRO A 138 -0.69 -50.30 -6.44
C PRO A 138 0.75 -49.80 -6.22
N LEU A 139 1.14 -48.74 -6.95
CA LEU A 139 2.48 -48.16 -6.86
C LEU A 139 2.71 -47.36 -5.57
N ALA A 140 1.64 -46.93 -4.92
CA ALA A 140 1.66 -46.34 -3.57
C ALA A 140 0.67 -47.05 -2.65
N ASP A 141 0.95 -47.03 -1.34
CA ASP A 141 0.07 -47.59 -0.31
C ASP A 141 -1.22 -46.75 -0.20
N PRO A 142 -2.40 -47.28 -0.58
CA PRO A 142 -3.65 -46.53 -0.55
C PRO A 142 -4.13 -46.28 0.89
N ASP A 143 -3.63 -47.03 1.88
CA ASP A 143 -4.02 -46.90 3.29
C ASP A 143 -3.16 -45.86 4.03
N LYS A 144 -2.16 -45.27 3.37
CA LYS A 144 -1.25 -44.27 3.94
C LYS A 144 -1.15 -43.03 3.05
N PRO A 145 -2.24 -42.26 2.91
CA PRO A 145 -2.19 -40.97 2.21
C PRO A 145 -1.24 -40.00 2.92
N PRO A 146 -0.56 -39.11 2.17
CA PRO A 146 0.01 -37.90 2.74
C PRO A 146 -1.11 -36.99 3.27
N ALA A 147 -0.74 -35.94 4.00
CA ALA A 147 -1.70 -34.97 4.48
C ALA A 147 -2.44 -34.30 3.30
N ASP A 148 -3.75 -34.12 3.43
CA ASP A 148 -4.54 -33.32 2.50
C ASP A 148 -4.03 -31.87 2.54
N PRO A 149 -3.62 -31.27 1.41
CA PRO A 149 -3.14 -29.89 1.37
C PRO A 149 -4.21 -28.86 1.80
N GLY A 150 -5.50 -29.23 1.77
CA GLY A 150 -6.59 -28.31 2.09
C GLY A 150 -6.79 -27.22 1.03
N ALA A 151 -7.49 -26.15 1.41
CA ALA A 151 -7.75 -25.02 0.52
C ALA A 151 -6.48 -24.21 0.25
N GLU A 152 -6.36 -23.70 -0.97
CA GLU A 152 -5.27 -22.82 -1.38
C GLU A 152 -5.27 -21.53 -0.53
N PRO A 153 -4.13 -21.15 0.07
CA PRO A 153 -4.02 -19.92 0.83
C PRO A 153 -4.07 -18.73 -0.14
N THR A 154 -5.12 -17.93 -0.01
CA THR A 154 -5.36 -16.74 -0.84
C THR A 154 -5.37 -15.46 -0.02
N THR A 155 -5.27 -15.55 1.32
CA THR A 155 -5.32 -14.40 2.21
C THR A 155 -4.32 -14.58 3.34
N TYR A 156 -3.52 -13.55 3.58
CA TYR A 156 -2.66 -13.41 4.75
C TYR A 156 -3.17 -12.25 5.59
N THR A 157 -3.33 -12.45 6.90
CA THR A 157 -3.82 -11.42 7.82
C THR A 157 -3.09 -11.52 9.14
N TYR A 158 -2.63 -10.39 9.65
CA TYR A 158 -2.10 -10.32 11.01
C TYR A 158 -2.41 -8.96 11.66
N THR A 159 -2.32 -8.93 12.98
CA THR A 159 -2.42 -7.71 13.77
C THR A 159 -1.11 -7.54 14.51
N ALA A 160 -0.43 -6.41 14.31
CA ALA A 160 0.82 -6.12 14.97
C ALA A 160 0.60 -5.72 16.44
N SER A 161 1.68 -5.63 17.21
CA SER A 161 1.62 -5.31 18.65
C SER A 161 1.12 -3.90 18.95
N ASP A 162 1.25 -2.98 17.99
CA ASP A 162 0.70 -1.62 18.05
C ASP A 162 -0.80 -1.55 17.74
N GLY A 163 -1.42 -2.67 17.34
CA GLY A 163 -2.83 -2.74 16.96
C GLY A 163 -3.09 -2.50 15.48
N SER A 164 -2.07 -2.18 14.68
CA SER A 164 -2.20 -2.07 13.23
C SER A 164 -2.65 -3.39 12.62
N LYS A 165 -3.52 -3.29 11.61
CA LYS A 165 -4.10 -4.45 10.93
C LYS A 165 -3.62 -4.50 9.50
N HIS A 166 -3.19 -5.68 9.10
CA HIS A 166 -2.58 -5.96 7.82
C HIS A 166 -3.37 -7.09 7.15
N THR A 167 -3.71 -6.90 5.88
CA THR A 167 -4.42 -7.92 5.11
C THR A 167 -3.93 -7.87 3.68
N THR A 168 -3.48 -9.00 3.16
CA THR A 168 -3.11 -9.19 1.75
C THR A 168 -3.90 -10.34 1.18
N THR A 169 -4.46 -10.16 -0.01
CA THR A 169 -5.24 -11.17 -0.72
C THR A 169 -4.70 -11.34 -2.13
N ASN A 170 -4.43 -12.58 -2.53
CA ASN A 170 -4.00 -12.94 -3.86
C ASN A 170 -5.12 -13.63 -4.64
N THR A 171 -5.13 -13.41 -5.96
CA THR A 171 -6.05 -14.07 -6.89
C THR A 171 -5.24 -14.79 -7.96
N TYR A 172 -5.62 -16.04 -8.25
CA TYR A 172 -4.90 -16.91 -9.16
C TYR A 172 -5.79 -17.35 -10.33
N ASP A 173 -5.19 -17.58 -11.50
CA ASP A 173 -5.88 -18.18 -12.64
C ASP A 173 -6.05 -19.71 -12.47
N ALA A 174 -6.69 -20.36 -13.45
CA ALA A 174 -6.90 -21.81 -13.42
C ALA A 174 -5.61 -22.65 -13.49
N ASN A 175 -4.49 -22.03 -13.89
CA ASN A 175 -3.17 -22.67 -13.95
C ASN A 175 -2.35 -22.40 -12.67
N GLY A 176 -2.88 -21.65 -11.70
CA GLY A 176 -2.18 -21.26 -10.48
C GLY A 176 -1.27 -20.05 -10.63
N ASN A 177 -1.35 -19.29 -11.73
CA ASN A 177 -0.57 -18.06 -11.89
C ASN A 177 -1.25 -16.90 -11.16
N LEU A 178 -0.46 -16.05 -10.51
CA LEU A 178 -0.96 -14.84 -9.84
C LEU A 178 -1.53 -13.85 -10.88
N THR A 179 -2.76 -13.41 -10.68
CA THR A 179 -3.49 -12.46 -11.54
C THR A 179 -3.81 -11.15 -10.83
N GLY A 180 -3.75 -11.11 -9.51
CA GLY A 180 -3.87 -9.87 -8.75
C GLY A 180 -3.53 -10.03 -7.28
N SER A 181 -3.13 -8.91 -6.67
CA SER A 181 -2.83 -8.75 -5.25
C SER A 181 -3.59 -7.54 -4.72
N ASN A 182 -4.17 -7.66 -3.53
CA ASN A 182 -4.84 -6.58 -2.84
C ASN A 182 -4.38 -6.51 -1.38
N THR A 183 -3.72 -5.43 -1.02
CA THR A 183 -3.18 -5.20 0.32
C THR A 183 -3.87 -4.01 0.99
N THR A 184 -4.25 -4.17 2.25
CA THR A 184 -4.81 -3.12 3.10
C THR A 184 -4.06 -3.10 4.42
N ILE A 185 -3.61 -1.92 4.82
CA ILE A 185 -2.91 -1.68 6.08
C ILE A 185 -3.58 -0.50 6.76
N SER A 186 -3.91 -0.66 8.04
CA SER A 186 -4.54 0.38 8.85
C SER A 186 -3.86 0.51 10.19
N ASP A 187 -3.82 1.72 10.73
CA ASP A 187 -3.27 2.03 12.06
C ASP A 187 -4.08 1.43 13.23
N GLY A 188 -5.20 0.75 12.96
CA GLY A 188 -6.07 0.13 13.97
C GLY A 188 -6.90 1.12 14.78
N GLN A 189 -6.54 2.40 14.81
CA GLN A 189 -7.26 3.48 15.50
C GLN A 189 -8.11 4.36 14.57
N GLY A 190 -8.11 4.04 13.28
CA GLY A 190 -9.05 4.55 12.27
C GLY A 190 -8.67 5.92 11.71
N GLY A 191 -7.42 6.36 11.89
CA GLY A 191 -6.95 7.65 11.43
C GLY A 191 -6.22 7.60 10.09
N MET A 192 -5.53 6.49 9.81
CA MET A 192 -4.69 6.32 8.63
C MET A 192 -4.88 4.92 8.04
N SER A 193 -4.97 4.86 6.72
CA SER A 193 -5.10 3.62 5.97
C SER A 193 -4.34 3.73 4.65
N TYR A 194 -3.68 2.64 4.30
CA TYR A 194 -2.99 2.42 3.04
C TYR A 194 -3.68 1.28 2.32
N HIS A 195 -3.85 1.41 1.01
CA HIS A 195 -4.45 0.36 0.19
C HIS A 195 -3.74 0.26 -1.15
N GLU A 196 -3.23 -0.92 -1.48
CA GLU A 196 -2.63 -1.23 -2.76
C GLU A 196 -3.42 -2.34 -3.45
N ASN A 197 -3.74 -2.15 -4.74
CA ASN A 197 -4.32 -3.18 -5.58
C ASN A 197 -3.57 -3.27 -6.89
N THR A 198 -3.02 -4.44 -7.16
CA THR A 198 -2.27 -4.76 -8.37
C THR A 198 -2.99 -5.83 -9.17
N THR A 199 -3.16 -5.61 -10.47
CA THR A 199 -3.64 -6.61 -11.44
C THR A 199 -2.52 -6.93 -12.41
N PHE A 200 -2.20 -8.21 -12.56
CA PHE A 200 -1.13 -8.70 -13.42
C PHE A 200 -1.68 -9.15 -14.77
N GLY A 201 -0.93 -8.88 -15.83
CA GLY A 201 -1.23 -9.30 -17.19
C GLY A 201 -0.02 -9.92 -17.88
N ASP A 202 -0.15 -10.14 -19.18
CA ASP A 202 0.88 -10.80 -19.98
C ASP A 202 2.16 -9.96 -20.12
N ASN A 203 3.29 -10.63 -20.38
CA ASN A 203 4.59 -10.00 -20.66
C ASN A 203 5.02 -9.00 -19.58
N GLY A 204 4.85 -9.33 -18.30
CA GLY A 204 5.23 -8.43 -17.20
C GLY A 204 4.39 -7.15 -17.11
N SER A 205 3.27 -7.08 -17.83
CA SER A 205 2.32 -5.97 -17.72
C SER A 205 1.60 -6.03 -16.37
N TYR A 206 1.34 -4.88 -15.76
CA TYR A 206 0.49 -4.80 -14.58
C TYR A 206 -0.10 -3.41 -14.44
N ASN A 207 -1.16 -3.31 -13.64
CA ASN A 207 -1.72 -2.04 -13.17
C ASN A 207 -1.80 -2.07 -11.66
N SER A 208 -1.05 -1.20 -10.99
CA SER A 208 -1.12 -1.00 -9.54
C SER A 208 -1.79 0.33 -9.21
N THR A 209 -2.71 0.31 -8.26
CA THR A 209 -3.33 1.50 -7.68
C THR A 209 -3.07 1.52 -6.18
N VAL A 210 -2.42 2.58 -5.71
CA VAL A 210 -2.13 2.86 -4.31
C VAL A 210 -2.97 4.04 -3.85
N ASN A 211 -3.78 3.85 -2.81
CA ASN A 211 -4.44 4.92 -2.08
C ASN A 211 -3.66 5.18 -0.79
N HIS A 212 -3.17 6.41 -0.66
CA HIS A 212 -2.36 6.86 0.46
C HIS A 212 -3.24 7.43 1.58
N SER A 213 -2.67 7.50 2.78
CA SER A 213 -3.36 7.97 3.98
C SER A 213 -3.70 9.47 3.95
N ASP A 214 -3.05 10.24 3.08
CA ASP A 214 -3.34 11.66 2.82
C ASP A 214 -4.50 11.89 1.83
N GLY A 215 -5.07 10.81 1.29
CA GLY A 215 -6.14 10.86 0.29
C GLY A 215 -5.66 11.00 -1.15
N SER A 216 -4.34 11.06 -1.38
CA SER A 216 -3.78 10.98 -2.72
C SER A 216 -3.84 9.54 -3.26
N THR A 217 -3.76 9.42 -4.59
CA THR A 217 -3.74 8.13 -5.29
C THR A 217 -2.57 8.11 -6.27
N THR A 218 -1.80 7.03 -6.26
CA THR A 218 -0.82 6.71 -7.31
C THR A 218 -1.34 5.54 -8.14
N VAL A 219 -1.28 5.68 -9.46
CA VAL A 219 -1.57 4.60 -10.41
C VAL A 219 -0.30 4.35 -11.24
N GLU A 220 0.19 3.12 -11.24
CA GLU A 220 1.32 2.67 -12.07
C GLU A 220 0.78 1.68 -13.11
N GLU A 221 0.86 2.07 -14.38
CA GLU A 221 0.45 1.24 -15.52
C GLU A 221 1.69 0.80 -16.30
N VAL A 222 2.00 -0.50 -16.24
CA VAL A 222 3.09 -1.11 -16.99
C VAL A 222 2.51 -1.94 -18.13
N HIS A 223 3.00 -1.67 -19.34
CA HIS A 223 2.70 -2.44 -20.53
C HIS A 223 3.99 -3.02 -21.10
N GLY A 224 4.15 -4.34 -21.02
CA GLY A 224 5.28 -5.06 -21.55
C GLY A 224 4.99 -5.71 -22.91
N ASN A 225 6.02 -5.73 -23.74
CA ASN A 225 6.01 -6.34 -25.06
C ASN A 225 6.69 -7.72 -25.02
N ALA A 226 6.37 -8.56 -25.99
CA ALA A 226 6.96 -9.90 -26.10
C ALA A 226 8.48 -9.88 -26.33
N ASP A 227 9.04 -8.79 -26.86
CA ASP A 227 10.49 -8.61 -27.06
C ASP A 227 11.24 -8.17 -25.78
N GLY A 228 10.53 -8.07 -24.66
CA GLY A 228 11.08 -7.65 -23.37
C GLY A 228 11.22 -6.13 -23.22
N THR A 229 10.74 -5.33 -24.17
CA THR A 229 10.62 -3.88 -24.01
C THR A 229 9.26 -3.51 -23.40
N GLY A 230 9.05 -2.25 -23.03
CA GLY A 230 7.72 -1.80 -22.60
C GLY A 230 7.65 -0.33 -22.25
N THR A 231 6.49 0.08 -21.75
CA THR A 231 6.23 1.43 -21.24
C THR A 231 5.66 1.36 -19.83
N ARG A 232 6.01 2.35 -19.01
CA ARG A 232 5.38 2.57 -17.72
C ARG A 232 4.83 3.98 -17.65
N THR A 233 3.62 4.13 -17.12
CA THR A 233 3.02 5.43 -16.81
C THR A 233 2.68 5.49 -15.33
N ASP A 234 3.29 6.45 -14.63
CA ASP A 234 3.00 6.74 -13.23
C ASP A 234 2.12 7.98 -13.17
N THR A 235 0.91 7.85 -12.64
CA THR A 235 -0.03 8.96 -12.44
C THR A 235 -0.27 9.14 -10.95
N THR A 236 0.15 10.27 -10.39
CA THR A 236 -0.20 10.67 -9.03
C THR A 236 -1.29 11.73 -9.07
N THR A 237 -2.38 11.51 -8.33
CA THR A 237 -3.45 12.47 -8.11
C THR A 237 -3.39 12.88 -6.64
N ASP A 238 -3.14 14.15 -6.34
CA ASP A 238 -3.15 14.64 -4.96
C ASP A 238 -4.58 14.71 -4.39
N ALA A 239 -4.71 14.99 -3.09
CA ALA A 239 -5.98 15.08 -2.40
C ALA A 239 -6.94 16.16 -2.98
N ASP A 240 -6.40 17.17 -3.67
CA ASP A 240 -7.15 18.23 -4.35
C ASP A 240 -7.55 17.85 -5.78
N GLY A 241 -7.17 16.66 -6.25
CA GLY A 241 -7.48 16.14 -7.58
C GLY A 241 -6.51 16.58 -8.68
N LYS A 242 -5.41 17.24 -8.35
CA LYS A 242 -4.39 17.65 -9.33
C LYS A 242 -3.52 16.45 -9.69
N LYS A 243 -3.28 16.30 -10.99
CA LYS A 243 -2.55 15.15 -11.55
C LYS A 243 -1.13 15.51 -11.94
N THR A 244 -0.22 14.58 -11.68
CA THR A 244 1.14 14.56 -12.22
C THR A 244 1.34 13.22 -12.92
N VAL A 245 1.78 13.25 -14.19
CA VAL A 245 2.00 12.04 -15.00
C VAL A 245 3.47 11.98 -15.36
N THR A 246 4.08 10.82 -15.20
CA THR A 246 5.45 10.54 -15.68
C THR A 246 5.46 9.28 -16.52
N VAL A 247 6.09 9.35 -17.70
CA VAL A 247 6.17 8.21 -18.63
C VAL A 247 7.61 7.72 -18.73
N TYR A 248 7.76 6.40 -18.79
CA TYR A 248 9.04 5.71 -18.92
C TYR A 248 9.00 4.72 -20.08
N THR A 249 10.17 4.48 -20.67
CA THR A 249 10.41 3.37 -21.58
C THR A 249 11.32 2.36 -20.90
N GLY A 250 11.00 1.07 -21.04
CA GLY A 250 11.68 0.00 -20.32
C GLY A 250 12.33 -1.03 -21.23
N THR A 251 13.38 -1.68 -20.73
CA THR A 251 13.94 -2.92 -21.27
C THR A 251 14.03 -3.98 -20.17
N GLY A 252 13.96 -5.25 -20.56
CA GLY A 252 13.90 -6.35 -19.61
C GLY A 252 12.60 -6.37 -18.80
N VAL A 253 11.49 -5.83 -19.34
CA VAL A 253 10.18 -5.71 -18.64
C VAL A 253 9.64 -7.06 -18.18
N ASN A 254 9.96 -8.12 -18.91
CA ASN A 254 9.52 -9.49 -18.60
C ASN A 254 10.44 -10.19 -17.58
N GLY A 255 11.48 -9.50 -17.07
CA GLY A 255 12.49 -10.04 -16.19
C GLY A 255 12.39 -9.53 -14.76
N ALA A 256 13.25 -10.07 -13.88
CA ALA A 256 13.26 -9.74 -12.45
C ALA A 256 13.74 -8.31 -12.14
N ASP A 257 14.41 -7.64 -13.08
CA ASP A 257 14.99 -6.31 -12.87
C ASP A 257 14.81 -5.42 -14.11
N PRO A 258 13.57 -4.95 -14.37
CA PRO A 258 13.27 -4.11 -15.52
C PRO A 258 13.98 -2.76 -15.41
N GLN A 259 14.63 -2.34 -16.48
CA GLN A 259 15.36 -1.08 -16.53
C GLN A 259 14.49 0.01 -17.16
N TRP A 260 14.13 1.03 -16.37
CA TRP A 260 13.26 2.12 -16.81
C TRP A 260 14.05 3.40 -17.08
N THR A 261 13.84 4.00 -18.25
CA THR A 261 14.34 5.33 -18.59
C THR A 261 13.18 6.30 -18.65
N LYS A 262 13.24 7.38 -17.86
CA LYS A 262 12.25 8.45 -17.93
C LYS A 262 12.26 9.06 -19.32
N LYS A 263 11.09 9.20 -19.93
CA LYS A 263 10.95 9.92 -21.19
C LYS A 263 11.06 11.41 -20.87
N ASP A 264 12.07 12.08 -21.43
CA ASP A 264 12.22 13.51 -21.25
C ASP A 264 11.04 14.24 -21.89
N ASP A 265 10.29 14.98 -21.06
CA ASP A 265 9.25 15.90 -21.48
C ASP A 265 9.87 17.15 -22.11
N SER A 266 10.51 16.99 -23.27
CA SER A 266 10.89 18.14 -24.11
C SER A 266 9.68 18.75 -24.84
N ASN A 267 8.45 18.32 -24.52
CA ASN A 267 7.23 18.78 -25.20
C ASN A 267 5.96 18.77 -24.34
N ASN A 268 6.04 18.91 -23.01
CA ASN A 268 4.84 19.21 -22.22
C ASN A 268 4.54 20.71 -22.32
N GLY A 269 3.77 21.06 -23.37
CA GLY A 269 3.30 22.40 -23.70
C GLY A 269 2.24 22.92 -22.75
N ASP A 270 2.50 22.84 -21.46
CA ASP A 270 1.63 23.35 -20.41
C ASP A 270 2.16 24.72 -20.06
N GLY A 271 1.74 25.71 -20.84
CA GLY A 271 2.04 27.11 -20.57
C GLY A 271 1.50 27.54 -19.22
N ASN A 272 2.27 27.33 -18.15
CA ASN A 272 2.30 28.23 -17.02
C ASN A 272 3.65 28.11 -16.33
N GLY A 273 4.59 28.95 -16.77
CA GLY A 273 5.87 29.10 -16.12
C GLY A 273 5.67 29.61 -14.69
N ASN A 274 6.00 28.77 -13.73
CA ASN A 274 6.56 29.27 -12.48
C ASN A 274 7.63 28.29 -11.99
N ASN A 275 8.89 28.69 -12.16
CA ASN A 275 10.05 28.04 -11.56
C ASN A 275 9.94 28.17 -10.03
N GLY A 276 9.32 27.19 -9.38
CA GLY A 276 9.39 26.98 -7.95
C GLY A 276 10.33 25.82 -7.66
N HIS A 277 11.50 26.14 -7.12
CA HIS A 277 12.45 25.15 -6.59
C HIS A 277 11.75 24.21 -5.60
N GLY A 278 11.62 22.94 -5.97
CA GLY A 278 11.28 21.85 -5.08
C GLY A 278 12.25 20.72 -5.34
N ASN A 279 13.30 20.63 -4.52
CA ASN A 279 14.16 19.46 -4.46
C ASN A 279 13.34 18.33 -3.80
N GLY A 280 12.43 17.76 -4.58
CA GLY A 280 11.67 16.57 -4.21
C GLY A 280 12.63 15.40 -4.26
N ASN A 281 13.12 15.03 -3.08
CA ASN A 281 13.81 13.78 -2.85
C ASN A 281 12.82 12.66 -3.25
N GLY A 282 12.90 12.22 -4.51
CA GLY A 282 12.23 11.02 -4.97
C GLY A 282 12.80 9.88 -4.14
N GLY A 283 12.10 9.53 -3.07
CA GLY A 283 12.40 8.32 -2.32
C GLY A 283 12.43 7.16 -3.31
N PRO A 284 13.34 6.20 -3.13
CA PRO A 284 13.37 5.02 -3.98
C PRO A 284 11.99 4.35 -3.86
N HIS A 285 11.22 4.40 -4.94
CA HIS A 285 10.07 3.52 -5.09
C HIS A 285 10.66 2.10 -5.06
N PRO A 286 10.35 1.26 -4.07
CA PRO A 286 10.64 -0.15 -4.22
C PRO A 286 9.85 -0.62 -5.43
N THR A 287 10.58 -1.05 -6.45
CA THR A 287 10.02 -1.82 -7.56
C THR A 287 9.16 -2.91 -6.95
N ALA A 288 7.89 -3.00 -7.34
CA ALA A 288 7.00 -4.09 -6.96
C ALA A 288 7.81 -5.39 -7.08
N GLY A 289 7.85 -6.15 -5.98
CA GLY A 289 8.80 -7.22 -5.73
C GLY A 289 9.01 -8.06 -6.98
N SER A 290 10.28 -8.17 -7.39
CA SER A 290 10.73 -9.04 -8.45
C SER A 290 10.05 -10.40 -8.28
N HIS A 291 9.10 -10.68 -9.16
CA HIS A 291 8.40 -11.94 -9.20
C HIS A 291 9.46 -13.02 -9.44
N GLN A 292 9.77 -13.79 -8.40
CA GLN A 292 10.38 -15.09 -8.59
C GLN A 292 9.30 -15.97 -9.26
N GLN A 293 9.26 -15.92 -10.59
CA GLN A 293 8.77 -17.06 -11.36
C GLN A 293 9.78 -18.19 -11.10
N GLN A 294 9.38 -19.15 -10.26
CA GLN A 294 9.96 -20.48 -10.22
C GLN A 294 9.17 -21.37 -11.17
#